data_AF-A0A8B8NQP9-F1
#
_entry.id   AF-A0A8B8NQP9-F1
#
_cell.length_a   1.000
_cell.length_b   1.000
_cell.length_c   1.000
_cell.angle_alpha   90.00
_cell.angle_beta   90.00
_cell.angle_gamma   90.00
#
_symmetry.space_group_name_H-M   'P 1'
#
loop_
_entity.id
_entity.type
_entity.pdbx_description
1 polymer ?
#
loop_
_entity_poly.entity_id
_entity_poly.type
_entity_poly.pdbx_seq_one_letter_code
_entity_poly.pdbx_strand_id
1 'polypeptide(L)'
;MFILASVVLFVAVMYVNDCPEKSLRTYGGCVAKFLGRISFQPLKENPLFGPSSSTLDRMGALDWNKIVHQKQGWRLITCMWLHAGVIHLLANMLCLAFVGICLEQQFGFVRVATIYLLSGFGGSILSSLFIQSRISVGASGALFGLVGAMVSELITNWTIYTNKAAALFMLIIIIALNLGLGVLPHVDNFAHIGGLLTGFLLGFILLVRPQFGWVDRQYLGAEAHAKKSKHKAYQYLLWLLALVLLIIGFIIGLVMLFKGESANDHCSWCHYLSCVPTSKWHCGNR
;
A
#
# COMPACT_ATOMS: atom_id res chain seq x y z
N MET A 1 7.67 0.86 14.69
CA MET A 1 6.69 -0.20 15.05
C MET A 1 6.34 -1.10 13.86
N PHE A 2 5.82 -0.57 12.74
CA PHE A 2 5.40 -1.38 11.59
C PHE A 2 6.51 -2.26 10.99
N ILE A 3 7.74 -1.75 10.90
CA ILE A 3 8.89 -2.54 10.42
C ILE A 3 9.08 -3.80 11.26
N LEU A 4 9.13 -3.64 12.59
CA LEU A 4 9.29 -4.74 13.52
C LEU A 4 8.14 -5.76 13.39
N ALA A 5 6.89 -5.28 13.33
CA ALA A 5 5.73 -6.16 13.16
C ALA A 5 5.80 -6.99 11.88
N SER A 6 6.20 -6.38 10.76
CA SER A 6 6.36 -7.08 9.47
C SER A 6 7.47 -8.13 9.50
N VAL A 7 8.61 -7.82 10.13
CA VAL A 7 9.72 -8.78 10.28
C VAL A 7 9.31 -9.95 11.17
N VAL A 8 8.69 -9.68 12.32
CA VAL A 8 8.22 -10.73 13.25
C VAL A 8 7.18 -11.62 12.56
N LEU A 9 6.20 -11.03 11.88
CA LEU A 9 5.18 -11.82 11.19
C LEU A 9 5.78 -12.63 10.04
N PHE A 10 6.75 -12.10 9.30
CA PHE A 10 7.44 -12.86 8.26
C PHE A 10 8.16 -14.09 8.83
N VAL A 11 8.86 -13.95 9.96
CA VAL A 11 9.48 -15.10 10.65
C VAL A 11 8.43 -16.11 11.09
N ALA A 12 7.30 -15.66 11.64
CA ALA A 12 6.20 -16.54 12.03
C ALA A 12 5.60 -17.29 10.83
N VAL A 13 5.42 -16.62 9.69
CA VAL A 13 4.96 -17.24 8.43
C VAL A 13 5.95 -18.30 7.97
N MET A 14 7.25 -18.02 7.98
CA MET A 14 8.29 -18.98 7.62
C MET A 14 8.29 -20.20 8.55
N TYR A 15 8.07 -19.98 9.85
CA TYR A 15 7.96 -21.06 10.83
C TYR A 15 6.75 -21.97 10.58
N VAL A 16 5.60 -21.38 10.23
CA VAL A 16 4.38 -22.13 9.87
C VAL A 16 4.54 -22.85 8.52
N ASN A 17 5.25 -22.23 7.57
CA ASN A 17 5.51 -22.79 6.24
C ASN A 17 6.23 -24.14 6.32
N ASP A 18 7.27 -24.24 7.14
CA ASP A 18 8.00 -25.48 7.42
C ASP A 18 8.32 -26.29 6.16
N CYS A 19 9.12 -25.69 5.27
CA CYS A 19 9.45 -26.32 3.99
C CYS A 19 10.00 -27.75 4.14
N PRO A 20 10.95 -28.04 5.06
CA PRO A 20 11.52 -29.38 5.17
C PRO A 20 10.49 -30.47 5.45
N GLU A 21 9.48 -30.20 6.26
CA GLU A 21 8.42 -31.17 6.59
C GLU A 21 7.27 -31.17 5.56
N LYS A 22 6.96 -30.03 4.94
CA LYS A 22 5.74 -29.83 4.13
C LYS A 22 5.98 -29.66 2.63
N SER A 23 7.22 -29.68 2.16
CA SER A 23 7.50 -29.54 0.72
C SER A 23 7.01 -30.75 -0.08
N LEU A 24 6.29 -30.47 -1.17
CA LEU A 24 5.95 -31.49 -2.16
C LEU A 24 7.23 -31.86 -2.92
N ARG A 25 7.60 -33.15 -2.88
CA ARG A 25 8.80 -33.70 -3.55
C ARG A 25 8.89 -33.36 -5.05
N THR A 26 7.78 -32.98 -5.67
CA THR A 26 7.63 -32.67 -7.09
C THR A 26 8.30 -31.36 -7.55
N TYR A 27 8.57 -30.40 -6.64
CA TYR A 27 9.10 -29.06 -7.01
C TYR A 27 10.62 -28.88 -6.77
N GLY A 28 11.30 -29.91 -6.27
CA GLY A 28 12.72 -29.85 -5.86
C GLY A 28 12.90 -29.68 -4.35
N GLY A 29 14.15 -29.52 -3.91
CA GLY A 29 14.48 -29.36 -2.48
C GLY A 29 14.36 -27.92 -1.99
N CYS A 30 14.00 -27.76 -0.71
CA CYS A 30 14.02 -26.46 -0.02
C CYS A 30 15.38 -25.76 -0.15
N VAL A 31 15.34 -24.44 -0.22
CA VAL A 31 16.53 -23.58 -0.29
C VAL A 31 16.95 -23.17 1.12
N ALA A 32 18.26 -23.02 1.33
CA ALA A 32 18.83 -22.67 2.64
C ALA A 32 18.41 -23.64 3.76
N LYS A 33 18.61 -24.95 3.54
CA LYS A 33 18.28 -26.03 4.50
C LYS A 33 18.95 -25.87 5.87
N PHE A 34 20.09 -25.17 5.94
CA PHE A 34 20.78 -24.87 7.21
C PHE A 34 19.93 -24.02 8.17
N LEU A 35 18.87 -23.36 7.67
CA LEU A 35 17.92 -22.60 8.48
C LEU A 35 16.84 -23.48 9.14
N GLY A 36 16.81 -24.79 8.85
CA GLY A 36 15.84 -25.72 9.42
C GLY A 36 14.40 -25.35 9.08
N ARG A 37 13.55 -25.21 10.11
CA ARG A 37 12.11 -24.98 9.94
C ARG A 37 11.74 -23.72 9.14
N ILE A 38 12.61 -22.71 9.14
CA ILE A 38 12.38 -21.45 8.40
C ILE A 38 13.06 -21.44 7.02
N SER A 39 13.43 -22.60 6.48
CA SER A 39 13.93 -22.73 5.10
C SER A 39 12.91 -22.28 4.06
N PHE A 40 13.41 -21.81 2.92
CA PHE A 40 12.59 -21.28 1.84
C PHE A 40 12.10 -22.38 0.90
N GLN A 41 10.95 -22.13 0.27
CA GLN A 41 10.46 -22.99 -0.81
C GLN A 41 11.43 -23.01 -1.99
N PRO A 42 11.38 -24.04 -2.85
CA PRO A 42 12.18 -24.10 -4.08
C PRO A 42 12.01 -22.82 -4.91
N LEU A 43 13.09 -22.31 -5.51
CA LEU A 43 13.04 -21.07 -6.31
C LEU A 43 12.09 -21.15 -7.52
N LYS A 44 11.77 -22.36 -7.98
CA LYS A 44 10.76 -22.59 -9.02
C LYS A 44 9.34 -22.28 -8.53
N GLU A 45 9.06 -22.47 -7.24
CA GLU A 45 7.78 -22.15 -6.62
C GLU A 45 7.76 -20.70 -6.15
N ASN A 46 8.82 -20.25 -5.46
CA ASN A 46 8.93 -18.90 -4.95
C ASN A 46 10.33 -18.31 -5.19
N PRO A 47 10.51 -17.47 -6.22
CA PRO A 47 11.81 -16.87 -6.54
C PRO A 47 12.25 -15.80 -5.53
N LEU A 48 11.36 -15.36 -4.62
CA LEU A 48 11.62 -14.27 -3.68
C LEU A 48 12.23 -14.73 -2.36
N PHE A 49 12.65 -15.99 -2.26
CA PHE A 49 13.14 -16.64 -1.03
C PHE A 49 12.08 -16.54 0.08
N GLY A 50 10.99 -17.29 -0.06
CA GLY A 50 9.83 -17.16 0.81
C GLY A 50 9.05 -18.45 1.03
N PRO A 51 7.86 -18.35 1.66
CA PRO A 51 6.97 -19.46 1.93
C PRO A 51 6.17 -19.87 0.69
N SER A 52 5.37 -20.92 0.79
CA SER A 52 4.41 -21.31 -0.25
C SER A 52 3.23 -20.35 -0.30
N SER A 53 2.57 -20.28 -1.47
CA SER A 53 1.32 -19.52 -1.63
C SER A 53 0.21 -20.04 -0.70
N SER A 54 0.14 -21.36 -0.50
CA SER A 54 -0.82 -21.99 0.42
C SER A 54 -0.62 -21.56 1.88
N THR A 55 0.63 -21.37 2.31
CA THR A 55 0.92 -20.87 3.66
C THR A 55 0.49 -19.41 3.80
N LEU A 56 0.80 -18.56 2.82
CA LEU A 56 0.37 -17.15 2.83
C LEU A 56 -1.16 -17.04 2.88
N ASP A 57 -1.84 -17.84 2.06
CA ASP A 57 -3.29 -17.92 2.04
C ASP A 57 -3.88 -18.36 3.40
N ARG A 58 -3.29 -19.38 4.04
CA ARG A 58 -3.69 -19.78 5.40
C ARG A 58 -3.47 -18.67 6.43
N MET A 59 -2.38 -17.91 6.29
CA MET A 59 -1.98 -16.85 7.23
C MET A 59 -2.75 -15.54 7.05
N GLY A 60 -3.59 -15.42 6.02
CA GLY A 60 -4.42 -14.23 5.82
C GLY A 60 -4.07 -13.39 4.60
N ALA A 61 -3.50 -14.00 3.55
CA ALA A 61 -3.36 -13.33 2.27
C ALA A 61 -4.72 -12.87 1.74
N LEU A 62 -4.68 -11.86 0.89
CA LEU A 62 -5.85 -11.36 0.20
C LEU A 62 -6.32 -12.44 -0.78
N ASP A 63 -7.51 -12.98 -0.55
CA ASP A 63 -8.16 -14.00 -1.37
C ASP A 63 -9.63 -13.59 -1.53
N TRP A 64 -10.01 -13.24 -2.76
CA TRP A 64 -11.35 -12.74 -3.07
C TRP A 64 -12.44 -13.74 -2.70
N ASN A 65 -12.25 -15.02 -3.02
CA ASN A 65 -13.25 -16.05 -2.76
C ASN A 65 -13.52 -16.18 -1.25
N LYS A 66 -12.47 -16.13 -0.43
CA LYS A 66 -12.62 -16.18 1.03
C LYS A 66 -13.21 -14.89 1.62
N ILE A 67 -12.88 -13.74 1.06
CA ILE A 67 -13.45 -12.46 1.49
C ILE A 67 -14.96 -12.41 1.19
N VAL A 68 -15.35 -12.75 -0.03
CA VAL A 68 -16.73 -12.59 -0.51
C VAL A 68 -17.63 -13.73 -0.06
N HIS A 69 -17.22 -14.98 -0.30
CA HIS A 69 -18.06 -16.15 -0.05
C HIS A 69 -17.93 -16.68 1.38
N GLN A 70 -16.75 -16.59 1.98
CA GLN A 70 -16.52 -17.04 3.38
C GLN A 70 -16.55 -15.89 4.40
N LYS A 71 -16.85 -14.66 3.95
CA LYS A 71 -16.96 -13.45 4.80
C LYS A 71 -15.71 -13.15 5.63
N GLN A 72 -14.53 -13.52 5.15
CA GLN A 72 -13.25 -13.28 5.83
C GLN A 72 -12.70 -11.87 5.56
N GLY A 73 -13.49 -10.83 5.88
CA GLY A 73 -13.14 -9.42 5.63
C GLY A 73 -11.87 -8.94 6.35
N TRP A 74 -11.47 -9.61 7.42
CA TRP A 74 -10.21 -9.35 8.14
C TRP A 74 -8.97 -9.51 7.24
N ARG A 75 -9.07 -10.27 6.14
CA ARG A 75 -8.00 -10.44 5.14
C ARG A 75 -7.59 -9.14 4.45
N LEU A 76 -8.52 -8.18 4.33
CA LEU A 76 -8.26 -6.84 3.78
C LEU A 76 -7.26 -6.03 4.63
N ILE A 77 -7.08 -6.44 5.88
CA ILE A 77 -6.13 -5.84 6.81
C ILE A 77 -4.92 -6.76 6.88
N THR A 78 -5.06 -8.02 7.28
CA THR A 78 -3.92 -8.91 7.56
C THR A 78 -2.92 -9.05 6.41
N CYS A 79 -3.38 -8.99 5.15
CA CYS A 79 -2.50 -9.09 3.98
C CYS A 79 -1.41 -8.01 3.94
N MET A 80 -1.62 -6.86 4.58
CA MET A 80 -0.67 -5.74 4.63
C MET A 80 0.62 -6.06 5.39
N TRP A 81 0.58 -7.04 6.31
CA TRP A 81 1.74 -7.45 7.11
C TRP A 81 2.44 -8.69 6.54
N LEU A 82 1.80 -9.40 5.62
CA LEU A 82 2.35 -10.59 4.99
C LEU A 82 3.26 -10.21 3.83
N HIS A 83 4.34 -10.97 3.64
CA HIS A 83 5.32 -10.71 2.58
C HIS A 83 5.61 -12.01 1.84
N ALA A 84 5.72 -11.90 0.51
CA ALA A 84 5.93 -13.06 -0.37
C ALA A 84 7.33 -13.69 -0.25
N GLY A 85 8.30 -13.00 0.34
CA GLY A 85 9.66 -13.50 0.50
C GLY A 85 10.60 -12.44 1.06
N VAL A 86 11.86 -12.81 1.30
CA VAL A 86 12.89 -11.93 1.88
C VAL A 86 13.14 -10.70 1.01
N ILE A 87 13.26 -10.87 -0.31
CA ILE A 87 13.50 -9.73 -1.23
C ILE A 87 12.34 -8.74 -1.14
N HIS A 88 11.11 -9.25 -1.12
CA HIS A 88 9.91 -8.43 -1.04
C HIS A 88 9.81 -7.72 0.32
N LEU A 89 10.12 -8.40 1.43
CA LEU A 89 10.17 -7.80 2.75
C LEU A 89 11.21 -6.67 2.81
N LEU A 90 12.45 -6.94 2.38
CA LEU A 90 13.54 -5.96 2.42
C LEU A 90 13.19 -4.70 1.63
N ALA A 91 12.67 -4.84 0.41
CA ALA A 91 12.26 -3.71 -0.42
C ALA A 91 11.21 -2.83 0.30
N ASN A 92 10.17 -3.45 0.89
CA ASN A 92 9.14 -2.73 1.64
C ASN A 92 9.72 -2.06 2.90
N MET A 93 10.56 -2.75 3.67
CA MET A 93 11.09 -2.22 4.92
C MET A 93 12.06 -1.05 4.68
N LEU A 94 12.88 -1.12 3.63
CA LEU A 94 13.74 -0.01 3.22
C LEU A 94 12.89 1.19 2.79
N CYS A 95 11.90 0.99 1.92
CA CYS A 95 10.99 2.06 1.51
C CYS A 95 10.25 2.68 2.72
N LEU A 96 9.75 1.85 3.63
CA LEU A 96 9.10 2.30 4.86
C LEU A 96 10.05 3.07 5.78
N ALA A 97 11.31 2.65 5.88
CA ALA A 97 12.31 3.35 6.66
C ALA A 97 12.62 4.74 6.07
N PHE A 98 12.80 4.85 4.75
CA PHE A 98 13.09 6.14 4.12
C PHE A 98 11.90 7.09 4.13
N VAL A 99 10.74 6.64 3.64
CA VAL A 99 9.55 7.48 3.48
C VAL A 99 8.80 7.65 4.79
N GLY A 100 8.60 6.54 5.52
CA GLY A 100 7.83 6.52 6.76
C GLY A 100 8.50 7.34 7.87
N ILE A 101 9.81 7.15 8.12
CA ILE A 101 10.52 7.92 9.16
C ILE A 101 10.53 9.41 8.82
N CYS A 102 10.76 9.76 7.56
CA CYS A 102 10.74 11.16 7.12
C CYS A 102 9.38 11.83 7.37
N LEU A 103 8.28 11.16 7.00
CA LEU A 103 6.92 11.66 7.27
C LEU A 103 6.60 11.69 8.76
N GLU A 104 7.02 10.68 9.52
CA GLU A 104 6.78 10.57 10.95
C GLU A 104 7.47 11.69 11.73
N GLN A 105 8.71 12.03 11.37
CA GLN A 105 9.43 13.16 11.96
C GLN A 105 8.74 14.50 11.69
N GLN A 106 8.06 14.65 10.55
CA GLN A 106 7.41 15.90 10.17
C GLN A 106 5.98 16.05 10.70
N PHE A 107 5.21 14.96 10.75
CA PHE A 107 3.77 15.00 11.01
C PHE A 107 3.34 14.20 12.24
N GLY A 108 4.26 13.43 12.83
CA GLY A 108 4.02 12.58 13.97
C GLY A 108 3.44 11.21 13.60
N PHE A 109 3.69 10.25 14.48
CA PHE A 109 3.35 8.83 14.31
C PHE A 109 1.87 8.61 13.98
N VAL A 110 0.95 9.21 14.73
CA VAL A 110 -0.49 8.92 14.62
C VAL A 110 -1.03 9.22 13.23
N ARG A 111 -0.62 10.34 12.63
CA ARG A 111 -1.09 10.75 11.30
C ARG A 111 -0.54 9.84 10.22
N VAL A 112 0.76 9.56 10.26
CA VAL A 112 1.43 8.68 9.29
C VAL A 112 0.93 7.25 9.41
N ALA A 113 0.73 6.74 10.62
CA ALA A 113 0.15 5.44 10.88
C ALA A 113 -1.28 5.33 10.34
N THR A 114 -2.10 6.37 10.51
CA THR A 114 -3.47 6.41 9.96
C THR A 114 -3.46 6.37 8.43
N ILE A 115 -2.59 7.16 7.79
CA ILE A 115 -2.43 7.15 6.33
C ILE A 115 -2.00 5.77 5.86
N TYR A 116 -0.96 5.20 6.49
CA TYR A 116 -0.45 3.88 6.14
C TYR A 116 -1.53 2.79 6.22
N LEU A 117 -2.27 2.73 7.34
CA LEU A 117 -3.29 1.70 7.57
C LEU A 117 -4.47 1.84 6.60
N LEU A 118 -5.02 3.05 6.46
CA LEU A 118 -6.18 3.27 5.59
C LEU A 118 -5.82 3.13 4.10
N SER A 119 -4.62 3.57 3.69
CA SER A 119 -4.15 3.36 2.32
C SER A 119 -3.93 1.89 1.99
N GLY A 120 -3.36 1.10 2.89
CA GLY A 120 -3.25 -0.35 2.68
C GLY A 120 -4.62 -1.02 2.58
N PHE A 121 -5.59 -0.60 3.40
CA PHE A 121 -6.97 -1.06 3.31
C PHE A 121 -7.63 -0.69 1.97
N GLY A 122 -7.49 0.57 1.52
CA GLY A 122 -8.00 1.01 0.22
C GLY A 122 -7.35 0.31 -0.97
N GLY A 123 -6.05 0.04 -0.89
CA GLY A 123 -5.35 -0.82 -1.83
C GLY A 123 -5.91 -2.23 -1.87
N SER A 124 -6.18 -2.83 -0.70
CA SER A 124 -6.73 -4.18 -0.59
C SER A 124 -8.15 -4.31 -1.13
N ILE A 125 -9.00 -3.29 -0.92
CA ILE A 125 -10.32 -3.22 -1.55
C ILE A 125 -10.19 -3.17 -3.07
N LEU A 126 -9.38 -2.23 -3.59
CA LEU A 126 -9.24 -2.07 -5.04
C LEU A 126 -8.64 -3.32 -5.69
N SER A 127 -7.61 -3.91 -5.08
CA SER A 127 -7.04 -5.18 -5.52
C SER A 127 -8.10 -6.28 -5.57
N SER A 128 -8.90 -6.44 -4.52
CA SER A 128 -9.94 -7.49 -4.49
C SER A 128 -11.02 -7.28 -5.55
N LEU A 129 -11.34 -6.03 -5.92
CA LEU A 129 -12.34 -5.75 -6.95
C LEU A 129 -11.86 -6.12 -8.37
N PHE A 130 -10.56 -6.09 -8.62
CA PHE A 130 -9.98 -6.34 -9.95
C PHE A 130 -9.21 -7.66 -10.07
N ILE A 131 -8.76 -8.24 -8.96
CA ILE A 131 -7.98 -9.48 -8.92
C ILE A 131 -8.75 -10.51 -8.10
N GLN A 132 -9.34 -11.49 -8.80
CA GLN A 132 -10.18 -12.52 -8.17
C GLN A 132 -9.56 -13.93 -8.23
N SER A 133 -8.60 -14.16 -9.13
CA SER A 133 -8.05 -15.50 -9.43
C SER A 133 -6.71 -15.82 -8.75
N ARG A 134 -6.11 -14.88 -8.00
CA ARG A 134 -4.82 -15.07 -7.33
C ARG A 134 -4.75 -14.34 -6.00
N ILE A 135 -3.90 -14.84 -5.10
CA ILE A 135 -3.66 -14.21 -3.81
C ILE A 135 -2.72 -13.00 -3.92
N SER A 136 -2.90 -12.02 -3.03
CA SER A 136 -2.03 -10.85 -2.90
C SER A 136 -1.61 -10.63 -1.44
N VAL A 137 -0.36 -10.18 -1.26
CA VAL A 137 0.23 -9.87 0.05
C VAL A 137 1.18 -8.70 -0.10
N GLY A 138 1.34 -7.91 0.95
CA GLY A 138 2.39 -6.90 1.03
C GLY A 138 1.93 -5.57 1.56
N ALA A 139 2.87 -4.88 2.21
CA ALA A 139 2.74 -3.50 2.68
C ALA A 139 2.74 -2.47 1.53
N SER A 140 3.01 -2.86 0.29
CA SER A 140 3.32 -1.94 -0.80
C SER A 140 2.17 -0.97 -1.12
N GLY A 141 0.90 -1.40 -1.02
CA GLY A 141 -0.24 -0.50 -1.18
C GLY A 141 -0.23 0.64 -0.15
N ALA A 142 0.09 0.34 1.11
CA ALA A 142 0.22 1.34 2.15
C ALA A 142 1.40 2.31 1.90
N LEU A 143 2.52 1.80 1.37
CA LEU A 143 3.68 2.62 1.00
C LEU A 143 3.37 3.58 -0.14
N PHE A 144 2.69 3.11 -1.18
CA PHE A 144 2.17 3.99 -2.24
C PHE A 144 1.21 5.03 -1.69
N GLY A 145 0.44 4.70 -0.66
CA GLY A 145 -0.35 5.68 0.09
C GLY A 145 0.47 6.78 0.74
N LEU A 146 1.59 6.45 1.38
CA LEU A 146 2.50 7.46 1.92
C LEU A 146 3.04 8.37 0.82
N VAL A 147 3.42 7.80 -0.34
CA VAL A 147 3.87 8.58 -1.51
C VAL A 147 2.74 9.47 -2.04
N GLY A 148 1.51 8.98 -2.13
CA GLY A 148 0.34 9.76 -2.52
C GLY A 148 0.07 10.92 -1.56
N ALA A 149 0.22 10.68 -0.26
CA ALA A 149 0.07 11.70 0.76
C ALA A 149 1.14 12.80 0.64
N MET A 150 2.38 12.44 0.26
CA MET A 150 3.44 13.43 -0.03
C MET A 150 3.08 14.33 -1.22
N VAL A 151 2.44 13.79 -2.26
CA VAL A 151 1.97 14.60 -3.40
C VAL A 151 0.93 15.63 -2.93
N SER A 152 -0.06 15.22 -2.13
CA SER A 152 -1.06 16.14 -1.58
C SER A 152 -0.48 17.18 -0.64
N GLU A 153 0.51 16.80 0.17
CA GLU A 153 1.25 17.70 1.05
C GLU A 153 1.97 18.79 0.24
N LEU A 154 2.66 18.39 -0.83
CA LEU A 154 3.36 19.29 -1.73
C LEU A 154 2.39 20.26 -2.43
N ILE A 155 1.24 19.77 -2.91
CA ILE A 155 0.19 20.60 -3.53
C ILE A 155 -0.39 21.60 -2.52
N THR A 156 -0.70 21.14 -1.31
CA THR A 156 -1.31 21.96 -0.27
C THR A 156 -0.37 23.06 0.22
N ASN A 157 0.93 22.76 0.27
CA ASN A 157 1.99 23.61 0.80
C ASN A 157 2.94 24.13 -0.29
N TRP A 158 2.43 24.29 -1.52
CA TRP A 158 3.19 24.64 -2.72
C TRP A 158 4.15 25.83 -2.56
N THR A 159 3.77 26.82 -1.73
CA THR A 159 4.54 28.05 -1.52
C THR A 159 5.76 27.87 -0.60
N ILE A 160 5.85 26.75 0.13
CA ILE A 160 6.96 26.48 1.07
C ILE A 160 8.19 25.94 0.33
N TYR A 161 7.98 25.18 -0.74
CA TYR A 161 9.06 24.50 -1.45
C TYR A 161 9.67 25.40 -2.54
N THR A 162 10.98 25.63 -2.44
CA THR A 162 11.75 26.40 -3.43
C THR A 162 11.73 25.74 -4.81
N ASN A 163 12.03 24.44 -4.88
CA ASN A 163 12.07 23.62 -6.11
C ASN A 163 10.84 22.72 -6.28
N LYS A 164 9.65 23.25 -6.01
CA LYS A 164 8.35 22.54 -6.05
C LYS A 164 8.08 21.75 -7.34
N ALA A 165 8.36 22.33 -8.51
CA ALA A 165 8.12 21.66 -9.79
C ALA A 165 9.05 20.44 -9.98
N ALA A 166 10.31 20.55 -9.58
CA ALA A 166 11.26 19.45 -9.65
C ALA A 166 10.89 18.34 -8.66
N ALA A 167 10.46 18.70 -7.44
CA ALA A 167 10.00 17.74 -6.44
C ALA A 167 8.74 16.99 -6.90
N LEU A 168 7.76 17.70 -7.46
CA LEU A 168 6.55 17.09 -8.01
C LEU A 168 6.88 16.17 -9.20
N PHE A 169 7.73 16.63 -10.11
CA PHE A 169 8.16 15.84 -11.26
C PHE A 169 8.89 14.56 -10.84
N MET A 170 9.79 14.65 -9.85
CA MET A 170 10.47 13.48 -9.28
C MET A 170 9.49 12.49 -8.66
N LEU A 171 8.52 12.96 -7.88
CA LEU A 171 7.47 12.09 -7.30
C LEU A 171 6.65 11.40 -8.38
N ILE A 172 6.25 12.13 -9.43
CA ILE A 172 5.51 11.56 -10.56
C ILE A 172 6.33 10.50 -11.28
N ILE A 173 7.62 10.74 -11.53
CA ILE A 173 8.51 9.74 -12.14
C ILE A 173 8.63 8.51 -11.26
N ILE A 174 8.81 8.67 -9.94
CA ILE A 174 8.90 7.53 -9.02
C ILE A 174 7.60 6.71 -9.06
N ILE A 175 6.45 7.37 -9.02
CA ILE A 175 5.14 6.70 -9.13
C ILE A 175 5.02 5.96 -10.45
N ALA A 176 5.33 6.64 -11.57
CA ALA A 176 5.21 6.07 -12.91
C ALA A 176 6.15 4.87 -13.12
N LEU A 177 7.39 4.95 -12.64
CA LEU A 177 8.35 3.84 -12.72
C LEU A 177 7.90 2.65 -11.89
N ASN A 178 7.43 2.86 -10.65
CA ASN A 178 6.98 1.75 -9.81
C ASN A 178 5.69 1.11 -10.35
N LEU A 179 4.73 1.90 -10.84
CA LEU A 179 3.53 1.36 -11.51
C LEU A 179 3.89 0.65 -12.82
N GLY A 180 4.85 1.16 -13.59
CA GLY A 180 5.37 0.49 -14.78
C GLY A 180 6.00 -0.86 -14.46
N LEU A 181 6.77 -0.95 -13.37
CA LEU A 181 7.31 -2.22 -12.87
C LEU A 181 6.23 -3.17 -12.40
N GLY A 182 5.10 -2.67 -11.88
CA GLY A 182 4.03 -3.54 -11.42
C GLY A 182 3.15 -4.16 -12.51
N VAL A 183 3.44 -3.86 -13.79
CA VAL A 183 2.95 -4.62 -14.94
C VAL A 183 3.60 -6.01 -15.04
N LEU A 184 4.73 -6.20 -14.33
CA LEU A 184 5.36 -7.50 -14.22
C LEU A 184 4.45 -8.51 -13.50
N PRO A 185 4.47 -9.79 -13.91
CA PRO A 185 3.68 -10.81 -13.26
C PRO A 185 4.06 -10.91 -11.78
N HIS A 186 3.07 -11.23 -10.94
CA HIS A 186 3.18 -11.33 -9.48
C HIS A 186 3.13 -10.00 -8.72
N VAL A 187 3.22 -8.84 -9.37
CA VAL A 187 2.95 -7.55 -8.73
C VAL A 187 1.45 -7.23 -8.79
N ASP A 188 0.98 -6.44 -7.82
CA ASP A 188 -0.41 -6.03 -7.66
C ASP A 188 -0.51 -4.50 -7.81
N ASN A 189 -0.69 -4.06 -9.06
CA ASN A 189 -0.79 -2.64 -9.36
C ASN A 189 -2.11 -2.03 -8.90
N PHE A 190 -3.19 -2.81 -8.80
CA PHE A 190 -4.44 -2.30 -8.25
C PHE A 190 -4.31 -1.96 -6.77
N ALA A 191 -3.56 -2.75 -6.00
CA ALA A 191 -3.23 -2.39 -4.62
C ALA A 191 -2.41 -1.09 -4.54
N HIS A 192 -1.45 -0.90 -5.46
CA HIS A 192 -0.64 0.33 -5.50
C HIS A 192 -1.48 1.55 -5.87
N ILE A 193 -2.33 1.45 -6.90
CA ILE A 193 -3.23 2.53 -7.33
C ILE A 193 -4.23 2.87 -6.23
N GLY A 194 -4.89 1.87 -5.63
CA GLY A 194 -5.86 2.09 -4.57
C GLY A 194 -5.24 2.71 -3.33
N GLY A 195 -4.02 2.25 -2.98
CA GLY A 195 -3.23 2.84 -1.91
C GLY A 195 -2.83 4.29 -2.18
N LEU A 196 -2.31 4.57 -3.38
CA LEU A 196 -1.91 5.91 -3.83
C LEU A 196 -3.08 6.89 -3.78
N LEU A 197 -4.24 6.53 -4.34
CA LEU A 197 -5.45 7.36 -4.35
C LEU A 197 -5.94 7.63 -2.93
N THR A 198 -6.02 6.58 -2.11
CA THR A 198 -6.44 6.72 -0.70
C THR A 198 -5.49 7.63 0.08
N GLY A 199 -4.19 7.45 -0.10
CA GLY A 199 -3.16 8.25 0.56
C GLY A 199 -3.15 9.70 0.10
N PHE A 200 -3.36 9.93 -1.20
CA PHE A 200 -3.53 11.26 -1.78
C PHE A 200 -4.71 12.00 -1.12
N LEU A 201 -5.88 11.37 -1.03
CA LEU A 201 -7.04 11.97 -0.35
C LEU A 201 -6.75 12.21 1.14
N LEU A 202 -6.17 11.24 1.85
CA LEU A 202 -5.81 11.38 3.26
C LEU A 202 -4.74 12.45 3.50
N GLY A 203 -3.86 12.72 2.54
CA GLY A 203 -2.88 13.79 2.62
C GLY A 203 -3.53 15.17 2.74
N PHE A 204 -4.61 15.42 1.98
CA PHE A 204 -5.42 16.65 2.11
C PHE A 204 -6.19 16.73 3.43
N ILE A 205 -6.39 15.61 4.12
CA ILE A 205 -7.13 15.55 5.39
C ILE A 205 -6.17 15.72 6.58
N LEU A 206 -5.03 15.01 6.56
CA LEU A 206 -4.17 14.81 7.72
C LEU A 206 -2.84 15.58 7.66
N LEU A 207 -2.36 15.96 6.46
CA LEU A 207 -1.06 16.62 6.28
C LEU A 207 -1.17 18.13 6.02
N VAL A 208 -2.32 18.73 6.34
CA VAL A 208 -2.53 20.18 6.20
C VAL A 208 -1.70 20.94 7.24
N ARG A 209 -0.81 21.83 6.78
CA ARG A 209 -0.04 22.72 7.66
C ARG A 209 -0.80 24.04 7.91
N PRO A 210 -0.76 24.57 9.14
CA PRO A 210 -1.27 25.91 9.42
C PRO A 210 -0.42 26.97 8.71
N GLN A 211 -1.02 28.13 8.44
CA GLN A 211 -0.29 29.26 7.85
C GLN A 211 0.84 29.73 8.77
N PHE A 212 2.00 30.05 8.19
CA PHE A 212 3.17 30.53 8.94
C PHE A 212 2.82 31.72 9.87
N GLY A 213 2.07 32.70 9.36
CA GLY A 213 1.64 33.86 10.17
C GLY A 213 0.65 33.55 11.31
N TRP A 214 0.02 32.37 11.34
CA TRP A 214 -0.76 31.90 12.49
C TRP A 214 0.15 31.25 13.55
N VAL A 215 1.18 30.51 13.11
CA VAL A 215 2.16 29.86 13.98
C VAL A 215 3.06 30.90 14.66
N ASP A 216 3.53 31.90 13.91
CA ASP A 216 4.43 32.96 14.39
C ASP A 216 3.80 33.77 15.54
N ARG A 217 2.48 34.02 15.46
CA ARG A 217 1.70 34.63 16.55
C ARG A 217 1.74 33.83 17.85
N GLN A 218 1.82 32.50 17.78
CA GLN A 218 1.81 31.64 18.95
C GLN A 218 3.15 31.68 19.71
N TYR A 219 4.23 32.06 19.03
CA TYR A 219 5.58 32.18 19.60
C TYR A 219 5.97 33.62 19.97
N LEU A 220 5.52 34.63 19.20
CA LEU A 220 5.94 36.03 19.37
C LEU A 220 5.05 36.88 20.29
N GLY A 221 3.99 36.31 20.88
CA GLY A 221 3.08 37.06 21.75
C GLY A 221 2.12 37.98 20.98
N ALA A 222 1.00 38.33 21.61
CA ALA A 222 -0.20 38.89 20.98
C ALA A 222 -0.09 40.36 20.52
N GLU A 223 1.10 40.87 20.24
CA GLU A 223 1.29 42.27 19.84
C GLU A 223 1.39 42.40 18.32
N ALA A 224 0.34 42.98 17.74
CA ALA A 224 0.32 43.69 16.45
C ALA A 224 0.24 42.94 15.10
N HIS A 225 -0.43 41.79 14.97
CA HIS A 225 -0.72 41.22 13.63
C HIS A 225 -2.18 40.84 13.37
N ALA A 226 -2.67 41.21 12.17
CA ALA A 226 -4.03 40.98 11.66
C ALA A 226 -4.51 39.53 11.88
N LYS A 227 -5.81 39.37 12.15
CA LYS A 227 -6.50 38.10 12.46
C LYS A 227 -6.45 37.13 11.27
N LYS A 228 -5.29 36.51 10.99
CA LYS A 228 -5.13 35.51 9.93
C LYS A 228 -5.70 34.17 10.38
N SER A 229 -6.58 33.59 9.56
CA SER A 229 -7.13 32.24 9.75
C SER A 229 -6.01 31.19 9.80
N LYS A 230 -6.19 30.15 10.63
CA LYS A 230 -5.24 29.04 10.76
C LYS A 230 -4.93 28.36 9.42
N HIS A 231 -5.94 28.24 8.55
CA HIS A 231 -5.83 27.64 7.22
C HIS A 231 -6.47 28.56 6.16
N LYS A 232 -5.99 28.45 4.91
CA LYS A 232 -6.57 29.15 3.74
C LYS A 232 -7.90 28.51 3.33
N ALA A 233 -8.80 29.29 2.71
CA ALA A 233 -10.11 28.79 2.28
C ALA A 233 -10.03 27.56 1.35
N TYR A 234 -9.07 27.54 0.42
CA TYR A 234 -8.87 26.38 -0.46
C TYR A 234 -8.44 25.12 0.31
N GLN A 235 -7.73 25.25 1.45
CA GLN A 235 -7.33 24.08 2.25
C GLN A 235 -8.55 23.43 2.90
N TYR A 236 -9.52 24.23 3.38
CA TYR A 236 -10.79 23.70 3.90
C TYR A 236 -11.65 23.07 2.80
N LEU A 237 -11.68 23.67 1.61
CA LEU A 237 -12.40 23.10 0.47
C LEU A 237 -11.82 21.74 0.05
N LEU A 238 -10.48 21.66 -0.11
CA LEU A 238 -9.79 20.41 -0.44
C LEU A 238 -9.98 19.36 0.64
N TRP A 239 -9.92 19.75 1.91
CA TRP A 239 -10.17 18.86 3.04
C TRP A 239 -11.57 18.25 2.98
N LEU A 240 -12.61 19.09 2.78
CA LEU A 240 -14.00 18.63 2.73
C LEU A 240 -14.25 17.73 1.53
N LEU A 241 -13.77 18.14 0.35
CA LEU A 241 -13.88 17.35 -0.87
C LEU A 241 -13.19 15.99 -0.73
N ALA A 242 -11.96 15.97 -0.21
CA ALA A 242 -11.21 14.74 0.00
C ALA A 242 -11.91 13.80 0.99
N LEU A 243 -12.49 14.34 2.07
CA LEU A 243 -13.25 13.56 3.05
C LEU A 243 -14.48 12.92 2.42
N VAL A 244 -15.26 13.69 1.65
CA VAL A 244 -16.47 13.19 0.97
C VAL A 244 -16.10 12.10 -0.05
N LEU A 245 -15.09 12.35 -0.89
CA LEU A 245 -14.64 11.37 -1.89
C LEU A 245 -14.12 10.09 -1.25
N LEU A 246 -13.38 10.19 -0.13
CA LEU A 246 -12.85 9.04 0.57
C LEU A 246 -13.97 8.17 1.16
N ILE A 247 -14.95 8.79 1.81
CA ILE A 247 -16.10 8.09 2.41
C ILE A 247 -16.92 7.40 1.31
N ILE A 248 -17.27 8.12 0.24
CA ILE A 248 -18.03 7.56 -0.88
C ILE A 248 -17.25 6.41 -1.53
N GLY A 249 -15.96 6.59 -1.79
CA GLY A 249 -15.11 5.58 -2.41
C GLY A 249 -15.03 4.29 -1.58
N PHE A 250 -14.84 4.39 -0.26
CA PHE A 250 -14.85 3.20 0.61
C PHE A 250 -16.21 2.52 0.68
N ILE A 251 -17.29 3.29 0.79
CA ILE A 251 -18.65 2.73 0.82
C ILE A 251 -18.93 1.97 -0.48
N ILE A 252 -18.71 2.59 -1.63
CA ILE A 252 -18.93 1.95 -2.94
C ILE A 252 -18.05 0.72 -3.07
N GLY A 253 -16.75 0.83 -2.80
CA GLY A 253 -15.81 -0.27 -2.95
C GLY A 253 -16.15 -1.47 -2.06
N LEU A 254 -16.51 -1.25 -0.79
CA LEU A 254 -16.92 -2.31 0.12
C LEU A 254 -18.25 -2.94 -0.28
N VAL A 255 -19.24 -2.14 -0.70
CA VAL A 255 -20.54 -2.66 -1.16
C VAL A 255 -20.36 -3.52 -2.39
N MET A 256 -19.61 -3.06 -3.39
CA MET A 256 -19.32 -3.85 -4.60
C MET A 256 -18.58 -5.14 -4.25
N LEU A 257 -17.57 -5.06 -3.39
CA LEU A 257 -16.77 -6.21 -2.98
C LEU A 257 -17.63 -7.28 -2.29
N PHE A 258 -18.44 -6.90 -1.29
CA PHE A 258 -19.25 -7.86 -0.55
C PHE A 258 -20.49 -8.36 -1.30
N LYS A 259 -20.88 -7.67 -2.37
CA LYS A 259 -21.83 -8.19 -3.38
C LYS A 259 -21.20 -9.19 -4.35
N GLY A 260 -19.87 -9.29 -4.39
CA GLY A 260 -19.15 -10.16 -5.31
C GLY A 260 -19.08 -9.60 -6.73
N GLU A 261 -19.20 -8.28 -6.90
CA GLU A 261 -19.06 -7.63 -8.20
C GLU A 261 -17.58 -7.54 -8.61
N SER A 262 -17.29 -7.77 -9.89
CA SER A 262 -15.97 -7.56 -10.47
C SER A 262 -15.92 -6.17 -11.11
N ALA A 263 -14.92 -5.38 -10.76
CA ALA A 263 -14.71 -4.09 -11.42
C ALA A 263 -14.19 -4.27 -12.86
N ASN A 264 -13.66 -5.45 -13.23
CA ASN A 264 -13.32 -5.75 -14.62
C ASN A 264 -14.55 -5.77 -15.53
N ASP A 265 -15.73 -6.07 -15.02
CA ASP A 265 -16.97 -6.09 -15.82
C ASP A 265 -17.34 -4.68 -16.34
N HIS A 266 -16.84 -3.65 -15.65
CA HIS A 266 -17.05 -2.25 -15.98
C HIS A 266 -15.88 -1.63 -16.76
N CYS A 267 -14.78 -2.37 -16.97
CA CYS A 267 -13.57 -1.87 -17.62
C CYS A 267 -12.79 -2.99 -18.32
N SER A 268 -13.02 -3.13 -19.62
CA SER A 268 -12.41 -4.18 -20.45
C SER A 268 -10.90 -4.05 -20.69
N TRP A 269 -10.27 -2.93 -20.33
CA TRP A 269 -8.83 -2.70 -20.48
C TRP A 269 -8.08 -2.66 -19.14
N CYS A 270 -8.79 -2.64 -18.00
CA CYS A 270 -8.17 -2.44 -16.70
C CYS A 270 -7.21 -3.58 -16.33
N HIS A 271 -7.43 -4.82 -16.80
CA HIS A 271 -6.55 -5.95 -16.52
C HIS A 271 -5.11 -5.72 -16.99
N TYR A 272 -4.90 -4.94 -18.04
CA TYR A 272 -3.55 -4.57 -18.53
C TYR A 272 -2.77 -3.71 -17.53
N LEU A 273 -3.45 -3.07 -16.58
CA LEU A 273 -2.78 -2.32 -15.51
C LEU A 273 -1.98 -3.22 -14.58
N SER A 274 -2.38 -4.48 -14.38
CA SER A 274 -1.64 -5.42 -13.51
C SER A 274 -0.84 -6.47 -14.26
N CYS A 275 -1.13 -6.73 -15.53
CA CYS A 275 -0.33 -7.63 -16.34
C CYS A 275 -0.50 -7.36 -17.83
N VAL A 276 0.60 -7.13 -18.54
CA VAL A 276 0.62 -7.07 -20.00
C VAL A 276 1.25 -8.36 -20.53
N PRO A 277 0.54 -9.15 -21.37
CA PRO A 277 1.08 -10.39 -21.92
C PRO A 277 2.22 -10.07 -22.90
N THR A 278 3.29 -10.86 -22.87
CA THR A 278 4.43 -10.74 -23.78
C THR A 278 4.89 -12.10 -24.28
N SER A 279 5.84 -12.14 -25.22
CA SER A 279 6.45 -13.40 -25.67
C SER A 279 7.21 -14.15 -24.57
N LYS A 280 7.53 -13.49 -23.44
CA LYS A 280 8.27 -14.07 -22.31
C LYS A 280 7.39 -14.51 -21.15
N TRP A 281 6.14 -14.05 -21.07
CA TRP A 281 5.21 -14.40 -19.99
C TRP A 281 3.75 -14.22 -20.38
N HIS A 282 2.88 -15.06 -19.80
CA HIS A 282 1.44 -14.98 -19.98
C HIS A 282 0.77 -14.49 -18.71
N CYS A 283 -0.17 -13.56 -18.87
CA CYS A 283 -1.12 -13.20 -17.83
C CYS A 283 -2.16 -14.32 -17.77
N GLY A 284 -2.25 -15.04 -16.65
CA GLY A 284 -3.17 -16.17 -16.51
C GLY A 284 -4.60 -15.82 -16.94
N ASN A 285 -5.31 -16.81 -17.50
CA ASN A 285 -6.68 -16.64 -17.96
C ASN A 285 -7.65 -16.51 -16.78
N ARG A 286 -8.45 -15.43 -16.80
CA ARG A 286 -9.74 -15.22 -16.13
C ARG A 286 -9.84 -15.77 -14.70
#